data_AF-A0A7J9BSK7-F1
#
_entry.id   AF-A0A7J9BSK7-F1
#
_cell.length_a   1.000
_cell.length_b   1.000
_cell.length_c   1.000
_cell.angle_alpha   90.00
_cell.angle_beta   90.00
_cell.angle_gamma   90.00
#
_symmetry.space_group_name_H-M   'P 1'
#
loop_
_entity.id
_entity.type
_entity.pdbx_description
1 polymer ?
#
loop_
_entity_poly.entity_id
_entity_poly.type
_entity_poly.pdbx_seq_one_letter_code
_entity_poly.pdbx_strand_id
1 'polypeptide(L)'
;ADLSKPETIPATLVGIHTIIDCATGRPEEPIKTVDWEGKVALIQCAKAMGIQKYVFFSIHNCDKHPEGLIGQYAVPILEEKSVWGTDAPTRIAYMDTQDIARLTFIALRNEKVNGKLLTFAGPRAWTTQEVIALCERLAGQDANVTTVPVTVLRFTRQLTRFFEWTNDVADRLAFSEVLTSDTVFSAPMTETYDLLGVDAKDIVSLEKYLQDYFTNILKKLKDIKAQSKQTDIIF
;
A
#
# COMPACT_ATOMS: atom_id res chain seq x y z
N ALA A 1 0.10 -21.69 2.54
CA ALA A 1 0.18 -21.85 4.01
C ALA A 1 -0.87 -20.93 4.62
N ASP A 2 -1.54 -21.36 5.68
CA ASP A 2 -2.41 -20.50 6.46
C ASP A 2 -1.61 -19.99 7.66
N LEU A 3 -1.25 -18.70 7.67
CA LEU A 3 -0.44 -18.12 8.75
C LEU A 3 -1.21 -18.00 10.06
N SER A 4 -2.54 -18.08 10.03
CA SER A 4 -3.34 -18.18 11.25
C SER A 4 -3.27 -19.59 11.89
N LYS A 5 -2.76 -20.57 11.14
CA LYS A 5 -2.64 -21.99 11.54
C LYS A 5 -1.21 -22.50 11.28
N PRO A 6 -0.28 -22.27 12.23
CA PRO A 6 1.13 -22.62 12.08
C PRO A 6 1.40 -24.07 11.67
N GLU A 7 0.53 -25.00 12.04
CA GLU A 7 0.60 -26.42 11.66
C GLU A 7 0.53 -26.66 10.14
N THR A 8 0.00 -25.71 9.37
CA THR A 8 -0.10 -25.82 7.90
C THR A 8 1.18 -25.42 7.19
N ILE A 9 2.12 -24.76 7.88
CA ILE A 9 3.32 -24.18 7.28
C ILE A 9 4.30 -25.26 6.76
N PRO A 10 4.68 -26.29 7.54
CA PRO A 10 5.75 -27.22 7.15
C PRO A 10 5.50 -27.91 5.81
N ALA A 11 4.26 -28.35 5.55
CA ALA A 11 3.90 -29.04 4.32
C ALA A 11 4.10 -28.18 3.06
N THR A 12 4.01 -26.85 3.20
CA THR A 12 4.14 -25.91 2.08
C THR A 12 5.59 -25.52 1.76
N LEU A 13 6.52 -25.82 2.68
CA LEU A 13 7.93 -25.45 2.54
C LEU A 13 8.79 -26.61 2.01
N VAL A 14 8.21 -27.79 1.77
CA VAL A 14 8.93 -28.96 1.25
C VAL A 14 9.49 -28.66 -0.14
N GLY A 15 10.82 -28.79 -0.30
CA GLY A 15 11.51 -28.54 -1.56
C GLY A 15 11.69 -27.06 -1.93
N ILE A 16 11.32 -26.13 -1.04
CA ILE A 16 11.46 -24.69 -1.28
C ILE A 16 12.90 -24.25 -0.99
N HIS A 17 13.48 -23.47 -1.90
CA HIS A 17 14.81 -22.88 -1.73
C HIS A 17 14.76 -21.44 -1.19
N THR A 18 13.74 -20.68 -1.59
CA THR A 18 13.61 -19.24 -1.29
C THR A 18 12.18 -18.90 -0.91
N ILE A 19 12.04 -18.10 0.14
CA ILE A 19 10.75 -17.56 0.59
C ILE A 19 10.78 -16.04 0.45
N ILE A 20 9.69 -15.48 -0.08
CA ILE A 20 9.41 -14.05 -0.09
C ILE A 20 8.09 -13.86 0.68
N ASP A 21 8.18 -13.30 1.88
CA ASP A 21 7.03 -13.02 2.73
C ASP A 21 6.51 -11.60 2.50
N CYS A 22 5.35 -11.52 1.83
CA CYS A 22 4.55 -10.31 1.66
C CYS A 22 3.18 -10.44 2.33
N ALA A 23 2.99 -11.43 3.22
CA ALA A 23 1.70 -11.66 3.85
C ALA A 23 1.37 -10.54 4.85
N THR A 24 0.09 -10.22 4.98
CA THR A 24 -0.43 -9.31 6.01
C THR A 24 -1.77 -9.86 6.50
N GLY A 25 -2.11 -9.60 7.77
CA GLY A 25 -3.44 -9.92 8.29
C GLY A 25 -4.53 -9.17 7.52
N ARG A 26 -5.69 -9.80 7.35
CA ARG A 26 -6.88 -9.11 6.85
C ARG A 26 -7.42 -8.16 7.93
N PRO A 27 -8.16 -7.10 7.55
CA PRO A 27 -8.79 -6.21 8.54
C PRO A 27 -9.68 -6.95 9.56
N GLU A 28 -10.32 -8.03 9.10
CA GLU A 28 -11.23 -8.89 9.87
C GLU A 28 -10.51 -9.81 10.88
N GLU A 29 -9.19 -9.96 10.75
CA GLU A 29 -8.39 -10.91 11.52
C GLU A 29 -7.53 -10.18 12.56
N PRO A 30 -7.26 -10.78 13.73
CA PRO A 30 -6.35 -10.19 14.69
C PRO A 30 -4.96 -10.06 14.07
N ILE A 31 -4.49 -8.81 13.88
CA ILE A 31 -3.19 -8.48 13.29
C ILE A 31 -2.07 -9.30 13.95
N LYS A 32 -2.09 -9.43 15.28
CA LYS A 32 -1.08 -10.19 16.02
C LYS A 32 -0.98 -11.67 15.59
N THR A 33 -2.10 -12.30 15.24
CA THR A 33 -2.09 -13.72 14.86
C THR A 33 -1.33 -13.93 13.55
N VAL A 34 -1.64 -13.13 12.52
CA VAL A 34 -1.03 -13.29 11.20
C VAL A 34 0.33 -12.60 11.12
N ASP A 35 0.40 -11.33 11.51
CA ASP A 35 1.58 -10.47 11.35
C ASP A 35 2.67 -10.67 12.40
N TRP A 36 2.35 -11.33 13.52
CA TRP A 36 3.35 -11.66 14.54
C TRP A 36 3.54 -13.17 14.66
N GLU A 37 2.55 -13.87 15.19
CA GLU A 37 2.68 -15.29 15.54
C GLU A 37 2.90 -16.16 14.30
N GLY A 38 2.12 -15.95 13.25
CA GLY A 38 2.25 -16.64 11.96
C GLY A 38 3.60 -16.39 11.29
N LYS A 39 4.09 -15.15 11.30
CA LYS A 39 5.40 -14.80 10.73
C LYS A 39 6.56 -15.38 11.52
N VAL A 40 6.50 -15.33 12.86
CA VAL A 40 7.49 -15.99 13.72
C VAL A 40 7.52 -17.49 13.43
N ALA A 41 6.36 -18.13 13.34
CA ALA A 41 6.27 -19.55 12.99
C ALA A 41 6.86 -19.84 11.60
N LEU A 42 6.57 -18.99 10.59
CA LEU A 42 7.12 -19.13 9.25
C LEU A 42 8.65 -19.02 9.24
N ILE A 43 9.24 -18.06 9.96
CA ILE A 43 10.69 -17.89 10.07
C ILE A 43 11.33 -19.09 10.77
N GLN A 44 10.76 -19.56 11.88
CA GLN A 44 11.28 -20.72 12.61
C GLN A 44 11.19 -21.99 11.77
N CYS A 45 10.10 -22.18 11.03
CA CYS A 45 9.92 -23.31 10.12
C CYS A 45 10.92 -23.24 8.96
N ALA A 46 11.09 -22.06 8.35
CA ALA A 46 12.08 -21.84 7.30
C ALA A 46 13.51 -22.17 7.77
N LYS A 47 13.85 -21.76 9.00
CA LYS A 47 15.13 -22.10 9.63
C LYS A 47 15.27 -23.60 9.86
N ALA A 48 14.24 -24.26 10.39
CA ALA A 48 14.25 -25.70 10.65
C ALA A 48 14.36 -26.54 9.37
N MET A 49 13.80 -26.05 8.26
CA MET A 49 13.84 -26.73 6.95
C MET A 49 15.07 -26.38 6.10
N GLY A 50 15.98 -25.54 6.61
CA GLY A 50 17.22 -25.18 5.89
C GLY A 50 16.98 -24.33 4.65
N ILE A 51 15.95 -23.49 4.65
CA ILE A 51 15.69 -22.53 3.57
C ILE A 51 16.90 -21.60 3.42
N GLN A 52 17.38 -21.43 2.18
CA GLN A 52 18.62 -20.71 1.90
C GLN A 52 18.43 -19.20 1.87
N LYS A 53 17.28 -18.73 1.38
CA LYS A 53 16.98 -17.30 1.27
C LYS A 53 15.58 -16.99 1.79
N TYR A 54 15.49 -15.98 2.63
CA TYR A 54 14.24 -15.50 3.20
C TYR A 54 14.20 -13.98 3.07
N VAL A 55 13.20 -13.46 2.37
CA VAL A 55 12.93 -12.03 2.23
C VAL A 55 11.67 -11.71 3.01
N PHE A 56 11.76 -10.71 3.87
CA PHE A 56 10.66 -10.23 4.68
C PHE A 56 10.32 -8.79 4.30
N PHE A 57 9.06 -8.54 3.95
CA PHE A 57 8.55 -7.18 3.79
C PHE A 57 7.91 -6.68 5.08
N SER A 58 8.27 -5.45 5.45
CA SER A 58 7.69 -4.75 6.58
C SER A 58 7.38 -3.30 6.22
N ILE A 59 6.49 -2.68 6.99
CA ILE A 59 6.13 -1.28 6.84
C ILE A 59 7.29 -0.42 7.37
N HIS A 60 7.63 0.63 6.63
CA HIS A 60 8.69 1.55 7.03
C HIS A 60 8.41 2.21 8.39
N ASN A 61 9.41 2.25 9.28
CA ASN A 61 9.32 2.77 10.66
C ASN A 61 8.21 2.11 11.52
N CYS A 62 7.94 0.81 11.34
CA CYS A 62 6.92 0.12 12.14
C CYS A 62 7.20 0.14 13.65
N ASP A 63 8.48 0.22 14.04
CA ASP A 63 8.98 0.35 15.40
C ASP A 63 8.57 1.67 16.07
N LYS A 64 8.41 2.75 15.29
CA LYS A 64 7.97 4.06 15.78
C LYS A 64 6.46 4.16 15.93
N HIS A 65 5.72 3.18 15.40
CA HIS A 65 4.26 3.14 15.44
C HIS A 65 3.74 1.73 15.79
N PRO A 66 4.13 1.18 16.96
CA PRO A 66 3.88 -0.21 17.33
C PRO A 66 2.39 -0.57 17.51
N GLU A 67 1.52 0.43 17.70
CA GLU A 67 0.10 0.23 18.06
C GLU A 67 -0.88 0.69 16.95
N GLY A 68 -0.39 1.12 15.78
CA GLY A 68 -1.24 1.91 14.89
C GLY A 68 -1.10 1.72 13.38
N LEU A 69 0.06 1.35 12.83
CA LEU A 69 0.22 1.45 11.36
C LEU A 69 -0.75 0.59 10.54
N ILE A 70 -1.00 -0.65 10.95
CA ILE A 70 -1.86 -1.54 10.17
C ILE A 70 -3.34 -1.16 10.34
N GLY A 71 -3.82 -1.04 11.58
CA GLY A 71 -5.23 -0.71 11.85
C GLY A 71 -5.61 0.75 11.59
N GLN A 72 -4.69 1.70 11.80
CA GLN A 72 -4.94 3.14 11.64
C GLN A 72 -4.53 3.67 10.26
N TYR A 73 -3.67 3.01 9.49
CA TYR A 73 -3.23 3.52 8.18
C TYR A 73 -3.35 2.50 7.04
N ALA A 74 -3.00 1.23 7.26
CA ALA A 74 -3.06 0.22 6.20
C ALA A 74 -4.49 -0.20 5.87
N VAL A 75 -5.33 -0.50 6.86
CA VAL A 75 -6.76 -0.85 6.66
C VAL A 75 -7.47 0.28 5.90
N PRO A 76 -7.34 1.55 6.32
CA PRO A 76 -7.79 2.69 5.55
C PRO A 76 -7.43 2.76 4.06
N ILE A 77 -6.16 2.51 3.74
CA ILE A 77 -5.62 2.56 2.37
C ILE A 77 -6.06 1.32 1.57
N LEU A 78 -6.15 0.17 2.22
CA LEU A 78 -6.53 -1.11 1.62
C LEU A 78 -8.05 -1.26 1.40
N GLU A 79 -8.88 -0.49 2.11
CA GLU A 79 -10.34 -0.52 1.96
C GLU A 79 -10.87 0.18 0.70
N GLU A 80 -10.03 0.85 -0.10
CA GLU A 80 -10.42 1.52 -1.37
C GLU A 80 -11.69 2.40 -1.30
N LYS A 81 -12.07 2.90 -0.11
CA LYS A 81 -13.24 3.77 0.06
C LYS A 81 -12.91 5.20 -0.35
N SER A 82 -13.87 5.88 -0.98
CA SER A 82 -13.74 7.23 -1.55
C SER A 82 -13.00 8.18 -0.61
N VAL A 83 -11.83 8.65 -1.05
CA VAL A 83 -10.96 9.52 -0.26
C VAL A 83 -11.59 10.91 -0.18
N TRP A 84 -12.12 11.27 0.99
CA TRP A 84 -12.44 12.66 1.28
C TRP A 84 -11.12 13.40 1.49
N GLY A 85 -10.89 14.48 0.75
CA GLY A 85 -9.68 15.28 0.88
C GLY A 85 -9.51 15.74 2.32
N THR A 86 -8.55 15.17 3.04
CA THR A 86 -8.14 15.63 4.36
C THR A 86 -7.08 16.71 4.18
N ASP A 87 -7.14 17.77 4.99
CA ASP A 87 -6.13 18.85 5.01
C ASP A 87 -4.84 18.42 5.74
N ALA A 88 -4.61 17.12 5.84
CA ALA A 88 -3.46 16.53 6.50
C ALA A 88 -2.17 16.79 5.70
N PRO A 89 -1.13 17.37 6.31
CA PRO A 89 0.15 17.65 5.66
C PRO A 89 1.04 16.40 5.44
N THR A 90 0.52 15.20 5.70
CA THR A 90 1.23 13.92 5.53
C THR A 90 1.76 13.77 4.11
N ARG A 91 3.04 13.37 3.99
CA ARG A 91 3.69 13.14 2.70
C ARG A 91 4.13 11.69 2.57
N ILE A 92 3.84 11.06 1.45
CA ILE A 92 4.14 9.65 1.19
C ILE A 92 4.95 9.51 -0.11
N ALA A 93 6.08 8.82 -0.05
CA ALA A 93 6.90 8.50 -1.22
C ALA A 93 6.43 7.20 -1.87
N TYR A 94 5.50 7.31 -2.81
CA TYR A 94 4.92 6.18 -3.55
C TYR A 94 5.95 5.53 -4.48
N MET A 95 5.97 4.20 -4.47
CA MET A 95 6.82 3.41 -5.35
C MET A 95 5.96 2.40 -6.11
N ASP A 96 6.28 2.20 -7.39
CA ASP A 96 5.60 1.21 -8.21
C ASP A 96 5.91 -0.22 -7.72
N THR A 97 4.89 -1.07 -7.70
CA THR A 97 5.01 -2.45 -7.19
C THR A 97 5.86 -3.34 -8.10
N GLN A 98 5.92 -3.06 -9.40
CA GLN A 98 6.79 -3.79 -10.33
C GLN A 98 8.25 -3.41 -10.11
N ASP A 99 8.53 -2.13 -9.82
CA ASP A 99 9.86 -1.72 -9.39
C ASP A 99 10.27 -2.37 -8.07
N ILE A 100 9.39 -2.43 -7.08
CA ILE A 100 9.65 -3.16 -5.83
C ILE A 100 9.98 -4.63 -6.14
N ALA A 101 9.19 -5.31 -6.97
CA ALA A 101 9.44 -6.70 -7.34
C ALA A 101 10.78 -6.88 -8.07
N ARG A 102 11.12 -5.96 -8.98
CA ARG A 102 12.39 -5.95 -9.72
C ARG A 102 13.57 -5.75 -8.78
N LEU A 103 13.51 -4.78 -7.87
CA LEU A 103 14.54 -4.52 -6.88
C LEU A 103 14.73 -5.71 -5.93
N THR A 104 13.63 -6.33 -5.48
CA THR A 104 13.70 -7.55 -4.65
C THR A 104 14.33 -8.71 -5.40
N PHE A 105 14.04 -8.88 -6.69
CA PHE A 105 14.68 -9.91 -7.50
C PHE A 105 16.19 -9.68 -7.66
N ILE A 106 16.61 -8.42 -7.84
CA ILE A 106 18.02 -8.05 -7.87
C ILE A 106 18.68 -8.32 -6.51
N ALA A 107 18.01 -7.95 -5.42
CA ALA A 107 18.47 -8.20 -4.06
C ALA A 107 18.66 -9.70 -3.79
N LEU A 108 17.71 -10.53 -4.21
CA LEU A 108 17.79 -11.99 -4.08
C LEU A 108 19.00 -12.60 -4.79
N ARG A 109 19.48 -11.99 -5.87
CA ARG A 109 20.64 -12.49 -6.62
C ARG A 109 21.97 -11.95 -6.10
N ASN A 110 21.95 -10.89 -5.31
CA ASN A 110 23.15 -10.23 -4.82
C ASN A 110 23.48 -10.66 -3.39
N GLU A 111 24.55 -11.45 -3.22
CA GLU A 111 24.94 -11.92 -1.89
C GLU A 111 25.38 -10.80 -0.94
N LYS A 112 25.78 -9.64 -1.47
CA LYS A 112 26.20 -8.48 -0.66
C LYS A 112 25.06 -7.87 0.15
N VAL A 113 23.81 -8.14 -0.19
CA VAL A 113 22.63 -7.64 0.53
C VAL A 113 22.04 -8.67 1.49
N ASN A 114 22.62 -9.88 1.57
CA ASN A 114 22.17 -10.89 2.53
C ASN A 114 22.31 -10.35 3.96
N GLY A 115 21.24 -10.42 4.75
CA GLY A 115 21.20 -9.93 6.12
C GLY A 115 21.12 -8.41 6.26
N LYS A 116 20.95 -7.65 5.17
CA LYS A 116 20.73 -6.20 5.21
C LYS A 116 19.26 -5.86 5.22
N LEU A 117 18.91 -4.79 5.93
CA LEU A 117 17.62 -4.12 5.83
C LEU A 117 17.70 -3.13 4.65
N LEU A 118 16.86 -3.32 3.64
CA LEU A 118 16.73 -2.39 2.52
C LEU A 118 15.41 -1.63 2.68
N THR A 119 15.48 -0.31 2.67
CA THR A 119 14.28 0.53 2.61
C THR A 119 13.96 0.79 1.15
N PHE A 120 12.69 0.71 0.79
CA PHE A 120 12.17 1.09 -0.52
C PHE A 120 11.23 2.28 -0.36
N ALA A 121 11.52 3.36 -1.10
CA ALA A 121 10.74 4.58 -1.12
C ALA A 121 10.72 5.15 -2.54
N GLY A 122 9.62 5.83 -2.88
CA GLY A 122 9.51 6.55 -4.14
C GLY A 122 10.54 7.68 -4.28
N PRO A 123 10.82 8.13 -5.51
CA PRO A 123 11.78 9.21 -5.76
C PRO A 123 11.32 10.57 -5.19
N ARG A 124 10.02 10.76 -5.01
CA ARG A 124 9.41 12.00 -4.49
C ARG A 124 8.28 11.66 -3.52
N ALA A 125 8.20 12.40 -2.41
CA ALA A 125 7.09 12.32 -1.48
C ALA A 125 5.95 13.26 -1.92
N TRP A 126 4.71 12.79 -1.80
CA TRP A 126 3.50 13.47 -2.25
C TRP A 126 2.51 13.65 -1.11
N THR A 127 1.87 14.81 -1.06
CA THR A 127 0.65 15.02 -0.28
C THR A 127 -0.57 14.51 -1.05
N THR A 128 -1.66 14.22 -0.34
CA THR A 128 -2.95 13.87 -0.96
C THR A 128 -3.41 14.91 -1.97
N GLN A 129 -3.25 16.21 -1.65
CA GLN A 129 -3.63 17.31 -2.53
C GLN A 129 -2.79 17.35 -3.82
N GLU A 130 -1.49 17.10 -3.74
CA GLU A 130 -0.63 17.02 -4.95
C GLU A 130 -1.02 15.84 -5.85
N VAL A 131 -1.40 14.69 -5.27
CA VAL A 131 -1.86 13.52 -6.03
C VAL A 131 -3.20 13.83 -6.72
N ILE A 132 -4.14 14.47 -6.01
CA ILE A 132 -5.42 14.87 -6.60
C ILE A 132 -5.18 15.84 -7.76
N ALA A 133 -4.40 16.90 -7.56
CA ALA A 133 -4.09 17.87 -8.60
C ALA A 133 -3.38 17.25 -9.82
N LEU A 134 -2.56 16.21 -9.60
CA LEU A 134 -1.95 15.44 -10.68
C LEU A 134 -3.01 14.65 -11.47
N CYS A 135 -3.93 13.97 -10.78
CA CYS A 135 -5.03 13.25 -11.42
C CYS A 135 -5.95 14.18 -12.22
N GLU A 136 -6.32 15.34 -11.69
CA GLU A 136 -7.13 16.36 -12.39
C GLU A 136 -6.46 16.81 -13.70
N ARG A 137 -5.17 17.13 -13.62
CA ARG A 137 -4.38 17.54 -14.78
C ARG A 137 -4.29 16.44 -15.85
N LEU A 138 -4.15 15.18 -15.44
CA LEU A 138 -4.08 14.03 -16.35
C LEU A 138 -5.45 13.68 -16.95
N ALA A 139 -6.54 13.86 -16.19
CA ALA A 139 -7.90 13.60 -16.65
C ALA A 139 -8.46 14.71 -17.55
N GLY A 140 -7.90 15.92 -17.49
CA GLY A 140 -8.40 17.08 -18.21
C GLY A 140 -9.76 17.57 -17.70
N GLN A 141 -10.06 17.30 -16.42
CA GLN A 141 -11.27 17.71 -15.72
C GLN A 141 -10.91 18.16 -14.29
N ASP A 142 -11.48 19.27 -13.82
CA ASP A 142 -11.34 19.70 -12.43
C ASP A 142 -12.11 18.73 -11.52
N ALA A 143 -11.47 18.21 -10.47
CA ALA A 143 -12.18 17.43 -9.46
C ALA A 143 -12.88 18.41 -8.50
N ASN A 144 -14.15 18.16 -8.22
CA ASN A 144 -14.88 18.94 -7.24
C ASN A 144 -14.49 18.45 -5.83
N VAL A 145 -13.32 18.88 -5.34
CA VAL A 145 -12.80 18.49 -4.02
C VAL A 145 -13.47 19.32 -2.93
N THR A 146 -14.47 18.75 -2.27
CA THR A 146 -15.08 19.37 -1.08
C THR A 146 -14.19 19.12 0.13
N THR A 147 -13.34 20.08 0.50
CA THR A 147 -12.56 20.06 1.74
C THR A 147 -13.50 20.28 2.93
N VAL A 148 -13.61 19.29 3.82
CA VAL A 148 -14.47 19.39 5.02
C VAL A 148 -13.59 19.64 6.25
N PRO A 149 -13.81 20.74 7.01
CA PRO A 149 -13.02 21.06 8.19
C PRO A 149 -13.15 19.99 9.30
N VAL A 150 -12.04 19.65 9.94
CA VAL A 150 -11.94 18.61 10.99
C VAL A 150 -12.88 18.87 12.18
N THR A 151 -13.24 20.13 12.44
CA THR A 151 -14.19 20.52 13.50
C THR A 151 -15.62 20.07 13.23
N VAL A 152 -16.06 20.10 11.96
CA VAL A 152 -17.37 19.59 11.54
C VAL A 152 -17.42 18.08 11.72
N LEU A 153 -16.30 17.40 11.48
CA LEU A 153 -16.18 15.95 11.65
C LEU A 153 -16.25 15.54 13.14
N ARG A 154 -15.66 16.34 14.05
CA ARG A 154 -15.77 16.13 15.51
C ARG A 154 -17.19 16.31 16.05
N PHE A 155 -17.93 17.29 15.55
CA PHE A 155 -19.28 17.59 16.05
C PHE A 155 -20.31 16.54 15.62
N THR A 156 -20.19 16.04 14.39
CA THR A 156 -21.04 14.96 13.87
C THR A 156 -20.84 13.65 14.63
N ARG A 157 -19.63 13.36 15.13
CA ARG A 157 -19.34 12.20 16.00
C ARG A 157 -20.11 12.20 17.32
N GLN A 158 -20.32 13.36 17.94
CA GLN A 158 -21.08 13.44 19.20
C GLN A 158 -22.59 13.19 19.00
N LEU A 159 -23.12 13.53 17.82
CA LEU A 159 -24.53 13.37 17.49
C LEU A 159 -24.86 11.95 16.96
N THR A 160 -23.91 11.29 16.30
CA THR A 160 -24.11 9.97 15.65
C THR A 160 -24.08 8.79 16.61
N ARG A 161 -23.66 8.98 17.87
CA ARG A 161 -23.63 7.90 18.87
C ARG A 161 -25.01 7.42 19.35
N PHE A 162 -26.09 8.08 18.93
CA PHE A 162 -27.47 7.77 19.34
C PHE A 162 -28.30 7.02 18.28
N PHE A 163 -27.76 6.76 17.08
CA PHE A 163 -28.49 6.09 15.99
C PHE A 163 -27.61 5.07 15.24
N GLU A 164 -27.96 3.78 15.30
CA GLU A 164 -27.23 2.67 14.68
C GLU A 164 -27.06 2.79 13.14
N TRP A 165 -27.95 3.54 12.46
CA TRP A 165 -27.86 3.84 11.03
C TRP A 165 -26.72 4.82 10.68
N THR A 166 -26.08 5.47 11.65
CA THR A 166 -24.98 6.43 11.40
C THR A 166 -23.58 5.84 11.61
N ASN A 167 -23.45 4.54 11.89
CA ASN A 167 -22.17 3.87 12.09
C ASN A 167 -21.24 3.99 10.85
N ASP A 168 -21.78 3.89 9.64
CA ASP A 168 -20.99 4.07 8.40
C ASP A 168 -20.46 5.51 8.23
N VAL A 169 -21.14 6.51 8.80
CA VAL A 169 -20.69 7.91 8.81
C VAL A 169 -19.72 8.15 9.97
N ALA A 170 -19.96 7.56 11.13
CA ALA A 170 -19.08 7.63 12.29
C ALA A 170 -17.71 6.97 12.02
N ASP A 171 -17.67 5.86 11.29
CA ASP A 171 -16.43 5.20 10.86
C ASP A 171 -15.66 6.04 9.85
N ARG A 172 -16.35 6.68 8.89
CA ARG A 172 -15.76 7.66 7.95
C ARG A 172 -15.22 8.91 8.66
N LEU A 173 -15.83 9.32 9.77
CA LEU A 173 -15.45 10.47 10.58
C LEU A 173 -14.25 10.18 11.50
N ALA A 174 -14.22 8.99 12.12
CA ALA A 174 -13.11 8.54 12.95
C ALA A 174 -11.78 8.48 12.15
N PHE A 175 -11.89 8.20 10.86
CA PHE A 175 -10.79 8.16 9.90
C PHE A 175 -10.08 9.50 9.67
N SER A 176 -10.81 10.62 9.82
CA SER A 176 -10.27 11.96 9.59
C SER A 176 -9.29 12.42 10.68
N GLU A 177 -9.41 11.90 11.90
CA GLU A 177 -8.49 12.23 13.00
C GLU A 177 -7.14 11.51 12.86
N VAL A 178 -7.12 10.38 12.16
CA VAL A 178 -5.97 9.47 12.09
C VAL A 178 -4.88 9.97 11.14
N LEU A 179 -5.22 10.83 10.17
CA LEU A 179 -4.24 11.40 9.23
C LEU A 179 -3.61 12.72 9.71
N THR A 180 -3.86 13.17 10.94
CA THR A 180 -3.45 14.51 11.41
C THR A 180 -1.98 14.63 11.84
N SER A 181 -1.10 13.70 11.46
CA SER A 181 0.32 13.79 11.82
C SER A 181 1.13 14.48 10.70
N ASP A 182 1.97 15.46 11.04
CA ASP A 182 2.97 16.09 10.16
C ASP A 182 4.10 15.11 9.74
N THR A 183 3.75 13.88 9.37
CA THR A 183 4.71 12.81 9.11
C THR A 183 5.07 12.71 7.64
N VAL A 184 6.36 12.57 7.38
CA VAL A 184 6.90 12.32 6.04
C VAL A 184 7.33 10.87 5.96
N PHE A 185 6.56 10.05 5.26
CA PHE A 185 6.86 8.66 4.94
C PHE A 185 7.74 8.63 3.68
N SER A 186 9.02 8.93 3.86
CA SER A 186 10.03 8.89 2.81
C SER A 186 11.39 8.51 3.40
N ALA A 187 12.25 7.93 2.58
CA ALA A 187 13.62 7.58 2.97
C ALA A 187 14.60 7.82 1.80
N PRO A 188 15.85 8.20 2.09
CA PRO A 188 16.88 8.30 1.06
C PRO A 188 17.20 6.90 0.50
N MET A 189 17.16 6.79 -0.83
CA MET A 189 17.36 5.52 -1.55
C MET A 189 18.75 5.35 -2.16
N THR A 190 19.63 6.35 -2.05
CA THR A 190 20.94 6.36 -2.72
C THR A 190 21.77 5.11 -2.39
N GLU A 191 21.90 4.77 -1.11
CA GLU A 191 22.65 3.57 -0.69
C GLU A 191 21.99 2.28 -1.20
N THR A 192 20.65 2.20 -1.17
CA THR A 192 19.92 1.04 -1.70
C THR A 192 20.17 0.87 -3.20
N TYR A 193 20.15 1.95 -3.97
CA TYR A 193 20.43 1.95 -5.40
C TYR A 193 21.88 1.53 -5.69
N ASP A 194 22.85 2.06 -4.96
CA ASP A 194 24.26 1.69 -5.09
C ASP A 194 24.50 0.22 -4.75
N LEU A 195 23.86 -0.30 -3.70
CA LEU A 195 23.96 -1.70 -3.29
C LEU A 195 23.34 -2.65 -4.33
N LEU A 196 22.25 -2.24 -4.98
CA LEU A 196 21.55 -3.03 -5.99
C LEU A 196 22.10 -2.80 -7.41
N GLY A 197 22.92 -1.77 -7.62
CA GLY A 197 23.46 -1.40 -8.94
C GLY A 197 22.37 -0.91 -9.89
N VAL A 198 21.42 -0.13 -9.40
CA VAL A 198 20.27 0.41 -10.17
C VAL A 198 20.36 1.92 -10.24
N ASP A 199 20.10 2.52 -11.40
CA ASP A 199 20.00 3.98 -11.51
C ASP A 199 18.63 4.45 -11.01
N ALA A 200 18.59 5.54 -10.24
CA ALA A 200 17.35 6.17 -9.81
C ALA A 200 16.44 6.57 -10.99
N LYS A 201 17.00 6.81 -12.17
CA LYS A 201 16.25 7.08 -13.41
C LYS A 201 15.44 5.91 -13.92
N ASP A 202 15.82 4.68 -13.55
CA ASP A 202 15.10 3.46 -13.94
C ASP A 202 13.86 3.21 -13.07
N ILE A 203 13.65 4.03 -12.04
CA ILE A 203 12.50 3.95 -11.14
C ILE A 203 11.37 4.80 -11.70
N VAL A 204 10.20 4.17 -11.86
CA VAL A 204 9.00 4.82 -12.36
C VAL A 204 8.52 5.87 -11.36
N SER A 205 8.33 7.09 -11.83
CA SER A 205 7.74 8.16 -11.02
C SER A 205 6.23 8.00 -10.92
N LEU A 206 5.62 8.55 -9.87
CA LEU A 206 4.17 8.51 -9.68
C LEU A 206 3.43 9.18 -10.85
N GLU A 207 3.98 10.27 -11.40
CA GLU A 207 3.43 10.95 -12.57
C GLU A 207 3.38 10.01 -13.78
N LYS A 208 4.49 9.33 -14.05
CA LYS A 208 4.59 8.40 -15.18
C LYS A 208 3.63 7.22 -15.01
N TYR A 209 3.58 6.66 -13.81
CA TYR A 209 2.64 5.58 -13.47
C TYR A 209 1.19 6.01 -13.73
N LEU A 210 0.76 7.15 -13.18
CA LEU A 210 -0.61 7.63 -13.34
C LEU A 210 -0.91 7.98 -14.80
N GLN A 211 0.03 8.59 -15.53
CA GLN A 211 -0.14 8.88 -16.94
C GLN A 211 -0.41 7.61 -17.76
N ASP A 212 0.36 6.55 -17.54
CA ASP A 212 0.19 5.28 -18.24
C ASP A 212 -1.12 4.59 -17.83
N TYR A 213 -1.47 4.66 -16.55
CA TYR A 213 -2.75 4.17 -16.02
C TYR A 213 -3.96 4.84 -16.68
N PHE A 214 -4.00 6.18 -16.69
CA PHE A 214 -5.07 6.95 -17.34
C PHE A 214 -5.15 6.66 -18.84
N THR A 215 -4.00 6.58 -19.52
CA THR A 215 -3.96 6.25 -20.95
C THR A 215 -4.58 4.87 -21.23
N ASN A 216 -4.24 3.87 -20.40
CA ASN A 216 -4.75 2.51 -20.54
C ASN A 216 -6.25 2.42 -20.24
N ILE A 217 -6.72 3.09 -19.20
CA ILE A 217 -8.15 3.11 -18.85
C ILE A 217 -8.96 3.84 -19.92
N LEU A 218 -8.53 5.01 -20.37
CA LEU A 218 -9.23 5.76 -21.41
C LEU A 218 -9.27 4.99 -22.72
N LYS A 219 -8.21 4.24 -23.06
CA LYS A 219 -8.21 3.32 -24.21
C LYS A 219 -9.25 2.21 -24.04
N LYS A 220 -9.24 1.50 -22.90
CA LYS A 220 -10.24 0.45 -22.59
C LYS A 220 -11.67 0.98 -22.63
N LEU A 221 -11.93 2.17 -22.10
CA LEU A 221 -13.25 2.80 -22.13
C LEU A 221 -13.71 3.13 -23.55
N LYS A 222 -12.80 3.60 -24.42
CA LYS A 222 -13.11 3.81 -25.85
C LYS A 222 -13.42 2.50 -26.55
N ASP A 223 -12.64 1.45 -26.28
CA ASP A 223 -12.83 0.13 -26.88
C ASP A 223 -14.18 -0.48 -26.46
N ILE A 224 -14.57 -0.35 -25.19
CA ILE A 224 -15.90 -0.81 -24.70
C ILE A 224 -17.03 -0.03 -25.39
N LYS A 225 -16.93 1.30 -25.51
CA LYS A 225 -17.93 2.13 -26.21
C LYS A 225 -18.00 1.84 -27.71
N ALA A 226 -16.88 1.46 -28.34
CA ALA A 226 -16.84 1.05 -29.73
C ALA A 226 -17.51 -0.32 -29.93
N GLN A 227 -17.27 -1.27 -29.02
CA GLN A 227 -17.93 -2.57 -29.03
C GLN A 227 -19.43 -2.46 -28.78
N SER A 228 -19.88 -1.65 -27.83
CA SER A 228 -21.32 -1.47 -27.58
C SER A 228 -22.07 -0.90 -28.80
N LYS A 229 -21.47 0.07 -29.50
CA LYS A 229 -22.02 0.62 -30.76
C LYS A 229 -22.05 -0.40 -31.90
N GLN A 230 -21.22 -1.42 -31.87
CA GLN A 230 -21.15 -2.44 -32.91
C GLN A 230 -22.17 -3.57 -32.68
N THR A 231 -22.52 -3.85 -31.42
CA THR A 231 -23.58 -4.80 -31.07
C THR A 231 -24.99 -4.24 -31.33
N ASP A 232 -25.16 -2.91 -31.27
CA ASP A 232 -26.43 -2.23 -31.60
C ASP A 232 -26.72 -2.18 -33.12
N ILE A 233 -25.80 -2.66 -33.96
CA ILE A 233 -25.93 -2.75 -35.42
C ILE A 233 -25.87 -4.22 -35.85
N ILE A 234 -26.82 -5.03 -35.37
CA ILE A 234 -27.15 -6.32 -35.99
C ILE A 234 -28.67 -6.36 -36.11
N PHE A 235 -29.15 -6.24 -37.36
CA PHE A 235 -30.54 -6.39 -37.77
C PHE A 235 -31.00 -7.84 -37.69
#